data_AF-A0A2M7TAF8-F1
#
_entry.id   AF-A0A2M7TAF8-F1
#
_cell.length_a   1.000
_cell.length_b   1.000
_cell.length_c   1.000
_cell.angle_alpha   90.00
_cell.angle_beta   90.00
_cell.angle_gamma   90.00
#
_symmetry.space_group_name_H-M   'P 1'
#
loop_
_entity.id
_entity.type
_entity.pdbx_description
1 polymer ?
#
loop_
_entity_poly.entity_id
_entity_poly.type
_entity_poly.pdbx_seq_one_letter_code
_entity_poly.pdbx_strand_id
1 'polypeptide(L)'
;MKSQKELIEKFLHKAETQGISVNPIRVLRTNTYSIGNSNILVRTASDLGKRYFFGLNYINAEEVYNLDNSFVAFICGDTEKTVLVPTDVLISHLPEISHDRNGEYKINFTRDLQLVLKGRNHRLDCSPYINNWSLLTSIAHRDATSVQPEESIHNVIQGRLIDIGNIRGYSTYCPDKSKTFNRKRLGEMITINECPKLQFSDYELLRKIDVLWFRKANAGFYPVYAFEVEISTGVWSGFGRLATLRDYDTRPYIVTNEDKKFQQVIAQFPEIKGRFIHLIPDQVGLLYSAEKNLIAMRHEFKLL
;
A
#
# COMPACT_ATOMS: atom_id res chain seq x y z
N MET A 1 -25.21 10.86 -0.04
CA MET A 1 -24.55 9.85 -0.90
C MET A 1 -24.56 10.23 -2.39
N LYS A 2 -25.69 10.70 -2.98
CA LYS A 2 -25.74 11.18 -4.37
C LYS A 2 -24.72 12.29 -4.69
N SER A 3 -24.53 13.25 -3.79
CA SER A 3 -23.60 14.39 -3.99
C SER A 3 -22.12 14.01 -4.14
N GLN A 4 -21.63 12.97 -3.46
CA GLN A 4 -20.20 12.61 -3.53
C GLN A 4 -19.84 11.94 -4.84
N LYS A 5 -20.69 11.01 -5.33
CA LYS A 5 -20.49 10.34 -6.61
C LYS A 5 -20.56 11.33 -7.77
N GLU A 6 -21.54 12.24 -7.73
CA GLU A 6 -21.68 13.33 -8.70
C GLU A 6 -20.46 14.25 -8.74
N LEU A 7 -19.87 14.59 -7.58
CA LEU A 7 -18.64 15.41 -7.53
C LEU A 7 -17.45 14.69 -8.16
N ILE A 8 -17.30 13.39 -7.92
CA ILE A 8 -16.23 12.59 -8.56
C ILE A 8 -16.45 12.55 -10.07
N GLU A 9 -17.66 12.22 -10.54
CA GLU A 9 -17.98 12.18 -11.97
C GLU A 9 -17.73 13.53 -12.65
N LYS A 10 -18.13 14.64 -12.04
CA LYS A 10 -17.83 15.99 -12.54
C LYS A 10 -16.33 16.29 -12.61
N PHE A 11 -15.57 15.88 -11.60
CA PHE A 11 -14.11 16.05 -11.58
C PHE A 11 -13.43 15.25 -12.69
N LEU A 12 -13.83 13.99 -12.89
CA LEU A 12 -13.29 13.14 -13.96
C LEU A 12 -13.66 13.69 -15.33
N HIS A 13 -14.91 14.11 -15.53
CA HIS A 13 -15.34 14.74 -16.77
C HIS A 13 -14.57 16.05 -17.05
N LYS A 14 -14.29 16.85 -16.02
CA LYS A 14 -13.46 18.05 -16.15
C LYS A 14 -12.03 17.74 -16.58
N ALA A 15 -11.47 16.61 -16.17
CA ALA A 15 -10.17 16.14 -16.67
C ALA A 15 -10.26 15.77 -18.17
N GLU A 16 -11.27 14.99 -18.56
CA GLU A 16 -11.48 14.56 -19.95
C GLU A 16 -11.70 15.74 -20.90
N THR A 17 -12.48 16.76 -20.49
CA THR A 17 -12.71 17.98 -21.29
C THR A 17 -11.43 18.80 -21.53
N GLN A 18 -10.41 18.62 -20.69
CA GLN A 18 -9.08 19.21 -20.87
C GLN A 18 -8.14 18.33 -21.72
N GLY A 19 -8.66 17.26 -22.34
CA GLY A 19 -7.89 16.32 -23.16
C GLY A 19 -7.02 15.37 -22.33
N ILE A 20 -7.28 15.25 -21.02
CA ILE A 20 -6.51 14.38 -20.12
C ILE A 20 -7.19 13.00 -20.08
N SER A 21 -6.42 11.95 -20.32
CA SER A 21 -6.91 10.57 -20.20
C SER A 21 -7.29 10.24 -18.76
N VAL A 22 -8.36 9.45 -18.57
CA VAL A 22 -8.82 9.01 -17.25
C VAL A 22 -9.07 7.51 -17.28
N ASN A 23 -8.43 6.76 -16.40
CA ASN A 23 -8.62 5.31 -16.27
C ASN A 23 -8.71 4.92 -14.78
N PRO A 24 -9.69 4.11 -14.35
CA PRO A 24 -9.76 3.64 -12.96
C PRO A 24 -8.64 2.65 -12.64
N ILE A 25 -8.03 2.78 -11.46
CA ILE A 25 -7.02 1.84 -10.95
C ILE A 25 -7.74 0.77 -10.12
N ARG A 26 -8.09 -0.34 -10.77
CA ARG A 26 -8.98 -1.36 -10.18
C ARG A 26 -8.35 -2.22 -9.09
N VAL A 27 -7.01 -2.31 -9.05
CA VAL A 27 -6.30 -3.03 -7.99
C VAL A 27 -6.48 -2.37 -6.62
N LEU A 28 -6.78 -1.06 -6.60
CA LEU A 28 -7.12 -0.32 -5.40
C LEU A 28 -8.64 -0.32 -5.18
N ARG A 29 -9.07 -0.55 -3.94
CA ARG A 29 -10.50 -0.48 -3.56
C ARG A 29 -11.01 0.95 -3.41
N THR A 30 -10.13 1.94 -3.51
CA THR A 30 -10.42 3.36 -3.37
C THR A 30 -10.77 4.01 -4.71
N ASN A 31 -11.31 5.22 -4.65
CA ASN A 31 -11.57 6.05 -5.84
C ASN A 31 -10.26 6.59 -6.42
N THR A 32 -9.41 5.70 -6.91
CA THR A 32 -8.10 6.02 -7.46
C THR A 32 -8.12 5.86 -8.97
N TYR A 33 -7.59 6.86 -9.67
CA TYR A 33 -7.62 6.95 -11.13
C TYR A 33 -6.24 7.33 -11.64
N SER A 34 -5.83 6.73 -12.76
CA SER A 34 -4.79 7.29 -13.61
C SER A 34 -5.41 8.46 -14.37
N ILE A 35 -4.90 9.66 -14.15
CA ILE A 35 -5.34 10.89 -14.81
C ILE A 35 -4.12 11.55 -15.45
N GLY A 36 -4.05 11.51 -16.78
CA GLY A 36 -2.89 11.96 -17.54
C GLY A 36 -1.67 11.10 -17.22
N ASN A 37 -0.62 11.73 -16.68
CA ASN A 37 0.61 11.05 -16.28
C ASN A 37 0.67 10.74 -14.78
N SER A 38 -0.45 10.93 -14.05
CA SER A 38 -0.48 10.90 -12.60
C SER A 38 -1.46 9.88 -12.04
N ASN A 39 -1.20 9.40 -10.83
CA ASN A 39 -2.11 8.50 -10.09
C ASN A 39 -2.79 9.27 -8.96
N ILE A 40 -4.12 9.32 -8.95
CA ILE A 40 -4.87 10.26 -8.12
C ILE A 40 -5.93 9.54 -7.29
N LEU A 41 -5.79 9.61 -5.96
CA LEU A 41 -6.86 9.25 -5.03
C LEU A 41 -7.83 10.43 -4.87
N VAL A 42 -9.09 10.25 -5.25
CA VAL A 42 -10.11 11.29 -5.17
C VAL A 42 -10.90 11.19 -3.86
N ARG A 43 -10.95 12.29 -3.11
CA ARG A 43 -11.73 12.45 -1.87
C ARG A 43 -12.68 13.63 -2.01
N THR A 44 -13.90 13.48 -1.50
CA THR A 44 -14.94 14.50 -1.60
C THR A 44 -15.51 14.85 -0.23
N ALA A 45 -15.70 16.14 0.02
CA ALA A 45 -16.39 16.67 1.18
C ALA A 45 -17.58 17.49 0.71
N SER A 46 -18.69 17.42 1.43
CA SER A 46 -19.81 18.35 1.23
C SER A 46 -19.50 19.70 1.87
N ASP A 47 -20.07 20.79 1.36
CA ASP A 47 -19.95 22.10 2.00
C ASP A 47 -20.88 22.17 3.23
N LEU A 48 -20.30 21.98 4.41
CA LEU A 48 -21.01 22.07 5.70
C LEU A 48 -20.72 23.40 6.43
N GLY A 49 -20.26 24.42 5.70
CA GLY A 49 -20.09 25.78 6.20
C GLY A 49 -18.68 26.12 6.68
N LYS A 50 -18.21 25.57 7.82
CA LYS A 50 -16.99 26.09 8.48
C LYS A 50 -15.66 25.60 7.87
N ARG A 51 -15.59 24.32 7.50
CA ARG A 51 -14.38 23.64 6.98
C ARG A 51 -14.80 22.51 6.06
N TYR A 52 -13.87 22.04 5.24
CA TYR A 52 -14.02 20.81 4.47
C TYR A 52 -13.27 19.69 5.17
N PHE A 53 -14.00 18.66 5.58
CA PHE A 53 -13.45 17.53 6.33
C PHE A 53 -13.37 16.29 5.43
N PHE A 54 -12.25 15.60 5.50
CA PHE A 54 -12.02 14.33 4.82
C PHE A 54 -11.39 13.33 5.79
N GLY A 55 -11.93 12.11 5.80
CA GLY A 55 -11.26 10.95 6.38
C GLY A 55 -10.27 10.37 5.37
N LEU A 56 -9.02 10.16 5.79
CA LEU A 56 -8.02 9.45 5.00
C LEU A 56 -7.40 8.36 5.86
N ASN A 57 -7.81 7.12 5.63
CA ASN A 57 -7.18 5.96 6.26
C ASN A 57 -5.70 5.84 5.83
N TYR A 58 -4.82 5.54 6.77
CA TYR A 58 -3.37 5.41 6.53
C TYR A 58 -3.03 4.37 5.44
N ILE A 59 -3.78 3.26 5.32
CA ILE A 59 -3.56 2.23 4.27
C ILE A 59 -3.68 2.89 2.90
N ASN A 60 -4.76 3.66 2.71
CA ASN A 60 -5.04 4.33 1.45
C ASN A 60 -4.01 5.40 1.13
N ALA A 61 -3.53 6.12 2.15
CA ALA A 61 -2.48 7.12 2.00
C ALA A 61 -1.13 6.48 1.61
N GLU A 62 -0.78 5.36 2.24
CA GLU A 62 0.44 4.60 1.93
C GLU A 62 0.37 3.98 0.53
N GLU A 63 -0.75 3.36 0.18
CA GLU A 63 -0.92 2.72 -1.13
C GLU A 63 -0.80 3.72 -2.27
N VAL A 64 -1.45 4.88 -2.17
CA VAL A 64 -1.31 5.93 -3.19
C VAL A 64 0.11 6.52 -3.19
N TYR A 65 0.77 6.63 -2.04
CA TYR A 65 2.14 7.13 -1.93
C TYR A 65 3.17 6.24 -2.66
N ASN A 66 2.92 4.93 -2.72
CA ASN A 66 3.76 3.98 -3.43
C ASN A 66 3.51 3.92 -4.94
N LEU A 67 2.51 4.66 -5.44
CA LEU A 67 2.36 4.87 -6.87
C LEU A 67 3.29 5.99 -7.35
N ASP A 68 3.81 5.83 -8.56
CA ASP A 68 4.60 6.88 -9.21
C ASP A 68 3.73 8.09 -9.52
N ASN A 69 4.34 9.29 -9.46
CA ASN A 69 3.69 10.56 -9.76
C ASN A 69 2.26 10.66 -9.18
N SER A 70 2.16 10.56 -7.85
CA SER A 70 0.89 10.35 -7.17
C SER A 70 0.39 11.56 -6.39
N PHE A 71 -0.93 11.71 -6.35
CA PHE A 71 -1.64 12.83 -5.72
C PHE A 71 -2.86 12.35 -4.93
N VAL A 72 -3.29 13.18 -3.99
CA VAL A 72 -4.64 13.11 -3.43
C VAL A 72 -5.41 14.37 -3.85
N ALA A 73 -6.53 14.18 -4.53
CA ALA A 73 -7.44 15.26 -4.93
C ALA A 73 -8.53 15.44 -3.86
N PHE A 74 -8.53 16.57 -3.18
CA PHE A 74 -9.54 16.94 -2.18
C PHE A 74 -10.55 17.92 -2.80
N ILE A 75 -11.71 17.40 -3.20
CA ILE A 75 -12.82 18.19 -3.77
C ILE A 75 -13.64 18.78 -2.62
N CYS A 76 -13.53 20.09 -2.43
CA CYS A 76 -14.09 20.84 -1.31
C CYS A 76 -15.47 21.41 -1.67
N GLY A 77 -16.50 20.56 -1.66
CA GLY A 77 -17.90 20.92 -1.94
C GLY A 77 -18.20 21.18 -3.42
N ASP A 78 -17.22 21.62 -4.21
CA ASP A 78 -17.33 21.99 -5.61
C ASP A 78 -16.04 21.65 -6.37
N THR A 79 -16.14 21.32 -7.66
CA THR A 79 -14.99 20.98 -8.52
C THR A 79 -14.07 22.16 -8.82
N GLU A 80 -14.55 23.40 -8.67
CA GLU A 80 -13.74 24.61 -8.69
C GLU A 80 -13.01 24.85 -7.36
N LYS A 81 -13.18 23.97 -6.38
CA LYS A 81 -12.45 24.00 -5.09
C LYS A 81 -11.73 22.69 -4.87
N THR A 82 -10.93 22.27 -5.85
CA THR A 82 -10.14 21.04 -5.74
C THR A 82 -8.70 21.35 -5.36
N VAL A 83 -8.18 20.72 -4.31
CA VAL A 83 -6.77 20.79 -3.93
C VAL A 83 -6.07 19.51 -4.36
N LEU A 84 -5.10 19.60 -5.29
CA LEU A 84 -4.33 18.48 -5.83
C LEU A 84 -2.99 18.35 -5.10
N VAL A 85 -2.98 17.67 -3.96
CA VAL A 85 -1.79 17.59 -3.11
C VAL A 85 -0.90 16.43 -3.55
N PRO A 86 0.38 16.66 -3.92
CA PRO A 86 1.34 15.57 -4.16
C PRO A 86 1.46 14.68 -2.92
N THR A 87 1.57 13.37 -3.10
CA THR A 87 1.60 12.44 -1.95
C THR A 87 2.83 12.65 -1.08
N ASP A 88 4.01 12.98 -1.62
CA ASP A 88 5.21 13.30 -0.81
C ASP A 88 4.99 14.51 0.11
N VAL A 89 4.27 15.53 -0.38
CA VAL A 89 3.89 16.70 0.41
C VAL A 89 2.89 16.31 1.48
N LEU A 90 1.89 15.49 1.15
CA LEU A 90 0.88 15.05 2.12
C LEU A 90 1.49 14.18 3.23
N ILE A 91 2.25 13.14 2.85
CA ILE A 91 2.86 12.17 3.77
C ILE A 91 3.81 12.86 4.76
N SER A 92 4.62 13.82 4.31
CA SER A 92 5.53 14.57 5.20
C SER A 92 4.81 15.35 6.30
N HIS A 93 3.55 15.75 6.08
CA HIS A 93 2.73 16.49 7.04
C HIS A 93 1.73 15.61 7.82
N LEU A 94 1.55 14.33 7.47
CA LEU A 94 0.63 13.43 8.19
C LEU A 94 0.90 13.33 9.72
N PRO A 95 2.16 13.31 10.22
CA PRO A 95 2.42 13.32 11.67
C PRO A 95 1.83 14.54 12.39
N GLU A 96 1.69 15.66 11.67
CA GLU A 96 1.11 16.89 12.16
C GLU A 96 -0.42 16.94 12.02
N ILE A 97 -1.06 15.89 11.52
CA ILE A 97 -2.51 15.81 11.41
C ILE A 97 -3.05 14.90 12.51
N SER A 98 -4.18 15.29 13.11
CA SER A 98 -4.87 14.42 14.06
C SER A 98 -5.44 13.20 13.35
N HIS A 99 -5.29 12.02 13.94
CA HIS A 99 -5.95 10.79 13.48
C HIS A 99 -6.75 10.17 14.62
N ASP A 100 -7.68 9.28 14.29
CA ASP A 100 -8.37 8.47 15.29
C ASP A 100 -7.58 7.19 15.66
N ARG A 101 -8.15 6.37 16.54
CA ARG A 101 -7.55 5.10 16.98
C ARG A 101 -7.53 4.03 15.87
N ASN A 102 -8.33 4.21 14.82
CA ASN A 102 -8.41 3.30 13.68
C ASN A 102 -7.41 3.68 12.57
N GLY A 103 -6.58 4.70 12.81
CA GLY A 103 -5.59 5.20 11.86
C GLY A 103 -6.20 6.04 10.73
N GLU A 104 -7.39 6.63 10.93
CA GLU A 104 -7.97 7.59 9.99
C GLU A 104 -7.50 9.01 10.29
N TYR A 105 -6.75 9.61 9.36
CA TYR A 105 -6.34 11.01 9.42
C TYR A 105 -7.53 11.94 9.16
N LYS A 106 -7.66 12.96 10.00
CA LYS A 106 -8.69 14.00 9.92
C LYS A 106 -8.19 15.18 9.10
N ILE A 107 -8.18 15.03 7.79
CA ILE A 107 -7.74 16.07 6.86
C ILE A 107 -8.80 17.19 6.85
N ASN A 108 -8.39 18.41 7.22
CA ASN A 108 -9.28 19.56 7.30
C ASN A 108 -8.74 20.70 6.45
N PHE A 109 -9.54 21.19 5.51
CA PHE A 109 -9.24 22.42 4.77
C PHE A 109 -10.08 23.59 5.28
N THR A 110 -9.46 24.77 5.31
CA THR A 110 -10.16 26.04 5.59
C THR A 110 -10.99 26.46 4.39
N ARG A 111 -11.75 27.56 4.51
CA ARG A 111 -12.49 28.12 3.37
C ARG A 111 -11.57 28.60 2.25
N ASP A 112 -10.40 29.10 2.63
CA ASP A 112 -9.33 29.53 1.72
C ASP A 112 -8.47 28.34 1.25
N LEU A 113 -8.96 27.11 1.44
CA LEU A 113 -8.34 25.87 0.99
C LEU A 113 -6.93 25.62 1.53
N GLN A 114 -6.62 26.10 2.73
CA GLN A 114 -5.38 25.76 3.44
C GLN A 114 -5.58 24.52 4.29
N LEU A 115 -4.61 23.61 4.28
CA LEU A 115 -4.63 22.40 5.10
C LEU A 115 -4.30 22.74 6.56
N VAL A 116 -5.17 22.34 7.48
CA VAL A 116 -5.01 22.57 8.93
C VAL A 116 -4.09 21.51 9.54
N LEU A 117 -3.07 21.97 10.27
CA LEU A 117 -2.12 21.13 11.00
C LEU A 117 -2.32 21.28 12.52
N LYS A 118 -1.66 20.41 13.30
CA LYS A 118 -1.61 20.49 14.77
C LYS A 118 -0.93 21.80 15.19
N GLY A 119 -1.48 22.41 16.24
CA GLY A 119 -1.01 23.70 16.74
C GLY A 119 -1.94 24.86 16.36
N ARG A 120 -1.91 25.93 17.15
CA ARG A 120 -2.79 27.09 16.93
C ARG A 120 -2.34 27.81 15.66
N ASN A 121 -3.28 28.00 14.73
CA ASN A 121 -3.06 28.70 13.45
C ASN A 121 -1.98 28.06 12.55
N HIS A 122 -1.58 26.81 12.79
CA HIS A 122 -0.62 26.13 11.92
C HIS A 122 -1.32 25.56 10.68
N ARG A 123 -0.84 25.93 9.49
CA ARG A 123 -1.45 25.58 8.22
C ARG A 123 -0.41 25.42 7.13
N LEU A 124 -0.64 24.46 6.24
CA LEU A 124 0.08 24.36 4.97
C LEU A 124 -0.65 25.23 3.93
N ASP A 125 0.11 26.12 3.27
CA ASP A 125 -0.40 26.86 2.13
C ASP A 125 -0.55 25.91 0.93
N CYS A 126 -1.78 25.78 0.44
CA CYS A 126 -2.09 24.92 -0.69
C CYS A 126 -2.40 25.71 -1.97
N SER A 127 -2.20 27.03 -1.98
CA SER A 127 -2.40 27.87 -3.15
C SER A 127 -1.75 27.32 -4.44
N PRO A 128 -0.54 26.74 -4.42
CA PRO A 128 0.06 26.12 -5.60
C PRO A 128 -0.66 24.89 -6.16
N TYR A 129 -1.53 24.27 -5.35
CA TYR A 129 -2.19 22.98 -5.63
C TYR A 129 -3.67 23.13 -5.99
N ILE A 130 -4.26 24.33 -5.86
CA ILE A 130 -5.69 24.55 -6.11
C ILE A 130 -5.97 24.54 -7.61
N ASN A 131 -6.77 23.57 -8.07
CA ASN A 131 -7.15 23.34 -9.47
C ASN A 131 -5.97 23.38 -10.46
N ASN A 132 -4.77 23.07 -10.00
CA ASN A 132 -3.57 23.17 -10.82
C ASN A 132 -3.39 21.89 -11.65
N TRP A 133 -4.20 21.75 -12.71
CA TRP A 133 -4.21 20.59 -13.60
C TRP A 133 -2.88 20.36 -14.31
N SER A 134 -2.04 21.39 -14.45
CA SER A 134 -0.70 21.27 -15.06
C SER A 134 0.22 20.33 -14.27
N LEU A 135 0.01 20.18 -12.96
CA LEU A 135 0.75 19.23 -12.13
C LEU A 135 0.54 17.79 -12.61
N LEU A 136 -0.66 17.48 -13.11
CA LEU A 136 -1.07 16.12 -13.47
C LEU A 136 -0.52 15.66 -14.81
N THR A 137 -0.18 16.61 -15.69
CA THR A 137 0.41 16.36 -17.01
C THR A 137 1.93 16.49 -17.00
N SER A 138 2.50 17.17 -16.00
CA SER A 138 3.95 17.39 -15.89
C SER A 138 4.73 16.07 -15.76
N ILE A 139 5.84 15.98 -16.49
CA ILE A 139 6.79 14.85 -16.43
C ILE A 139 7.81 15.04 -15.28
N ALA A 140 7.78 16.19 -14.61
CA ALA A 140 8.76 16.57 -13.57
C ALA A 140 8.80 15.61 -12.37
N HIS A 141 7.75 14.82 -12.16
CA HIS A 141 7.61 13.83 -11.10
C HIS A 141 7.72 12.37 -11.60
N ARG A 142 8.21 12.17 -12.83
CA ARG A 142 8.36 10.84 -13.43
C ARG A 142 9.74 10.28 -13.11
N ASP A 143 9.81 9.23 -12.30
CA ASP A 143 10.95 8.32 -12.36
C ASP A 143 10.94 7.59 -13.72
N ALA A 144 12.13 7.30 -14.26
CA ALA A 144 12.32 6.82 -15.64
C ALA A 144 11.67 5.44 -15.95
N THR A 145 11.09 4.79 -14.95
CA THR A 145 10.44 3.48 -15.07
C THR A 145 9.10 3.56 -14.33
N SER A 146 8.01 3.80 -15.05
CA SER A 146 6.68 3.84 -14.43
C SER A 146 6.27 2.43 -14.00
N VAL A 147 6.18 2.20 -12.69
CA VAL A 147 5.69 0.97 -12.08
C VAL A 147 4.18 0.88 -12.28
N GLN A 148 3.71 -0.24 -12.83
CA GLN A 148 2.27 -0.45 -12.99
C GLN A 148 1.58 -0.54 -11.62
N PRO A 149 0.34 -0.06 -11.46
CA PRO A 149 -0.33 -0.10 -10.16
C PRO A 149 -0.38 -1.49 -9.52
N GLU A 150 -0.61 -2.55 -10.30
CA GLU A 150 -0.61 -3.93 -9.81
C GLU A 150 0.75 -4.34 -9.22
N GLU A 151 1.84 -3.93 -9.88
CA GLU A 151 3.20 -4.16 -9.43
C GLU A 151 3.52 -3.31 -8.18
N SER A 152 3.06 -2.07 -8.13
CA SER A 152 3.20 -1.22 -6.94
C SER A 152 2.50 -1.85 -5.72
N ILE A 153 1.28 -2.36 -5.89
CA ILE A 153 0.56 -3.04 -4.80
C ILE A 153 1.22 -4.35 -4.40
N HIS A 154 1.76 -5.11 -5.37
CA HIS A 154 2.58 -6.28 -5.07
C HIS A 154 3.78 -5.91 -4.19
N ASN A 155 4.53 -4.87 -4.57
CA ASN A 155 5.68 -4.35 -3.80
C ASN A 155 5.28 -3.85 -2.41
N VAL A 156 4.14 -3.14 -2.28
CA VAL A 156 3.61 -2.67 -1.00
C VAL A 156 3.35 -3.84 -0.05
N ILE A 157 2.69 -4.91 -0.54
CA ILE A 157 2.39 -6.08 0.29
C ILE A 157 3.69 -6.80 0.69
N GLN A 158 4.63 -6.97 -0.23
CA GLN A 158 5.95 -7.54 0.09
C GLN A 158 6.67 -6.71 1.17
N GLY A 159 6.72 -5.39 1.01
CA GLY A 159 7.34 -4.46 1.97
C GLY A 159 6.69 -4.54 3.35
N ARG A 160 5.35 -4.57 3.42
CA ARG A 160 4.60 -4.77 4.67
C ARG A 160 4.97 -6.10 5.33
N LEU A 161 4.98 -7.20 4.58
CA LEU A 161 5.34 -8.52 5.11
C LEU A 161 6.79 -8.55 5.61
N ILE A 162 7.72 -7.92 4.92
CA ILE A 162 9.12 -7.82 5.37
C ILE A 162 9.19 -7.04 6.70
N ASP A 163 8.57 -5.86 6.78
CA ASP A 163 8.62 -5.05 8.00
C ASP A 163 7.92 -5.75 9.18
N ILE A 164 6.75 -6.39 8.97
CA ILE A 164 6.09 -7.21 10.00
C ILE A 164 7.02 -8.33 10.49
N GLY A 165 7.69 -9.04 9.57
CA GLY A 165 8.63 -10.11 9.92
C GLY A 165 9.76 -9.59 10.81
N ASN A 166 10.35 -8.45 10.43
CA ASN A 166 11.41 -7.80 11.18
C ASN A 166 10.94 -7.35 12.57
N ILE A 167 9.77 -6.72 12.66
CA ILE A 167 9.14 -6.28 13.93
C ILE A 167 8.98 -7.45 14.89
N ARG A 168 8.63 -8.63 14.35
CA ARG A 168 8.43 -9.86 15.12
C ARG A 168 9.73 -10.65 15.39
N GLY A 169 10.88 -10.10 14.99
CA GLY A 169 12.20 -10.69 15.25
C GLY A 169 12.57 -11.85 14.32
N TYR A 170 11.87 -12.02 13.19
CA TYR A 170 12.27 -12.98 12.16
C TYR A 170 13.37 -12.42 11.28
N SER A 171 14.17 -13.32 10.73
CA SER A 171 15.10 -12.98 9.65
C SER A 171 14.38 -13.11 8.30
N THR A 172 14.20 -12.00 7.61
CA THR A 172 13.43 -11.87 6.37
C THR A 172 14.29 -11.92 5.10
N TYR A 173 13.73 -12.47 4.03
CA TYR A 173 14.31 -12.55 2.67
C TYR A 173 13.24 -12.27 1.61
N CYS A 174 13.65 -11.65 0.50
CA CYS A 174 12.89 -11.56 -0.75
C CYS A 174 13.83 -11.71 -1.96
N PRO A 175 13.34 -12.21 -3.11
CA PRO A 175 14.15 -12.40 -4.31
C PRO A 175 14.52 -11.08 -4.99
N ASP A 176 13.53 -10.21 -5.20
CA ASP A 176 13.72 -8.94 -5.89
C ASP A 176 14.00 -7.81 -4.89
N LYS A 177 15.27 -7.43 -4.84
CA LYS A 177 15.80 -6.40 -3.94
C LYS A 177 15.62 -4.99 -4.49
N SER A 178 15.32 -4.86 -5.78
CA SER A 178 15.28 -3.58 -6.48
C SER A 178 13.95 -2.86 -6.30
N LYS A 179 12.88 -3.61 -6.03
CA LYS A 179 11.54 -3.07 -5.74
C LYS A 179 11.58 -2.13 -4.54
N THR A 180 10.65 -1.19 -4.52
CA THR A 180 10.57 -0.14 -3.51
C THR A 180 9.26 -0.21 -2.74
N PHE A 181 9.35 0.08 -1.45
CA PHE A 181 8.21 0.29 -0.56
C PHE A 181 8.52 1.49 0.33
N ASN A 182 7.62 2.46 0.36
CA ASN A 182 7.79 3.74 1.06
C ASN A 182 9.13 4.40 0.74
N ARG A 183 9.48 4.45 -0.56
CA ARG A 183 10.74 4.97 -1.11
C ARG A 183 12.02 4.26 -0.64
N LYS A 184 11.90 3.15 0.08
CA LYS A 184 13.02 2.30 0.51
C LYS A 184 13.09 1.06 -0.38
N ARG A 185 14.29 0.63 -0.78
CA ARG A 185 14.43 -0.62 -1.54
C ARG A 185 14.16 -1.82 -0.63
N LEU A 186 13.48 -2.85 -1.12
CA LEU A 186 13.22 -4.07 -0.34
C LEU A 186 14.54 -4.72 0.12
N GLY A 187 15.60 -4.64 -0.71
CA GLY A 187 16.95 -5.09 -0.34
C GLY A 187 17.56 -4.39 0.88
N GLU A 188 17.11 -3.18 1.21
CA GLU A 188 17.54 -2.43 2.39
C GLU A 188 16.68 -2.74 3.63
N MET A 189 15.58 -3.48 3.43
CA MET A 189 14.63 -3.87 4.48
C MET A 189 14.84 -5.31 4.95
N ILE A 190 15.22 -6.21 4.03
CA ILE A 190 15.50 -7.61 4.37
C ILE A 190 16.71 -7.73 5.30
N THR A 191 16.71 -8.78 6.10
CA THR A 191 17.82 -9.07 7.04
C THR A 191 18.73 -10.18 6.55
N ILE A 192 18.30 -10.95 5.55
CA ILE A 192 19.10 -11.98 4.89
C ILE A 192 19.23 -11.61 3.41
N ASN A 193 20.46 -11.42 2.94
CA ASN A 193 20.72 -11.05 1.55
C ASN A 193 20.67 -12.23 0.58
N GLU A 194 20.96 -13.45 1.04
CA GLU A 194 20.97 -14.66 0.20
C GLU A 194 20.00 -15.68 0.77
N CYS A 195 19.19 -16.30 -0.10
CA CYS A 195 18.25 -17.32 0.35
C CYS A 195 19.01 -18.48 1.00
N PRO A 196 18.69 -18.87 2.25
CA PRO A 196 19.29 -20.05 2.86
C PRO A 196 18.97 -21.31 2.04
N LYS A 197 19.97 -22.15 1.79
CA LYS A 197 19.75 -23.50 1.24
C LYS A 197 19.18 -24.40 2.32
N LEU A 198 18.09 -25.10 2.00
CA LEU A 198 17.43 -26.02 2.92
C LEU A 198 17.52 -27.45 2.38
N GLN A 199 17.73 -28.43 3.26
CA GLN A 199 18.03 -29.82 2.88
C GLN A 199 16.90 -30.50 2.06
N PHE A 200 15.66 -30.30 2.50
CA PHE A 200 14.46 -30.92 1.93
C PHE A 200 13.60 -29.94 1.12
N SER A 201 14.23 -29.02 0.40
CA SER A 201 13.55 -28.04 -0.44
C SER A 201 14.29 -27.89 -1.76
N ASP A 202 13.57 -27.76 -2.87
CA ASP A 202 14.15 -27.28 -4.12
C ASP A 202 14.55 -25.81 -3.95
N TYR A 203 15.85 -25.54 -4.06
CA TYR A 203 16.41 -24.21 -3.89
C TYR A 203 15.97 -23.22 -4.98
N GLU A 204 15.77 -23.67 -6.22
CA GLU A 204 15.37 -22.82 -7.33
C GLU A 204 13.92 -22.37 -7.23
N LEU A 205 13.07 -23.14 -6.56
CA LEU A 205 11.71 -22.74 -6.19
C LEU A 205 11.71 -21.88 -4.93
N LEU A 206 12.42 -22.32 -3.88
CA LEU A 206 12.49 -21.63 -2.60
C LEU A 206 12.95 -20.18 -2.75
N ARG A 207 14.04 -19.95 -3.49
CA ARG A 207 14.62 -18.62 -3.65
C ARG A 207 13.75 -17.66 -4.48
N LYS A 208 12.64 -18.13 -5.05
CA LYS A 208 11.67 -17.33 -5.81
C LYS A 208 10.40 -17.02 -5.03
N ILE A 209 10.26 -17.51 -3.80
CA ILE A 209 9.13 -17.16 -2.94
C ILE A 209 9.21 -15.68 -2.58
N ASP A 210 8.12 -14.95 -2.79
CA ASP A 210 8.06 -13.48 -2.66
C ASP A 210 8.62 -12.96 -1.32
N VAL A 211 8.18 -13.54 -0.21
CA VAL A 211 8.73 -13.22 1.12
C VAL A 211 8.88 -14.48 1.96
N LEU A 212 10.06 -14.65 2.56
CA LEU A 212 10.38 -15.73 3.49
C LEU A 212 10.78 -15.18 4.85
N TRP A 213 10.23 -15.76 5.91
CA TRP A 213 10.62 -15.47 7.29
C TRP A 213 11.28 -16.70 7.90
N PHE A 214 12.48 -16.50 8.41
CA PHE A 214 13.27 -17.52 9.06
C PHE A 214 13.43 -17.22 10.55
N ARG A 215 13.51 -18.28 11.34
CA ARG A 215 14.06 -18.22 12.69
C ARG A 215 15.55 -18.54 12.61
N LYS A 216 16.37 -17.73 13.27
CA LYS A 216 17.77 -18.05 13.46
C LYS A 216 17.91 -19.17 14.49
N ALA A 217 18.61 -20.24 14.12
CA ALA A 217 18.98 -21.34 15.00
C ALA A 217 20.51 -21.43 15.10
N ASN A 218 21.04 -22.21 16.05
CA ASN A 218 22.49 -22.32 16.28
C ASN A 218 23.26 -22.76 15.02
N ALA A 219 22.63 -23.57 14.15
CA ALA A 219 23.25 -24.16 12.96
C ALA A 219 22.74 -23.55 11.62
N GLY A 220 21.99 -22.45 11.65
CA GLY A 220 21.50 -21.81 10.41
C GLY A 220 20.11 -21.19 10.53
N PHE A 221 19.32 -21.31 9.47
CA PHE A 221 18.00 -20.71 9.36
C PHE A 221 16.93 -21.79 9.19
N TYR A 222 15.84 -21.65 9.93
CA TYR A 222 14.67 -22.52 9.79
C TYR A 222 13.48 -21.72 9.24
N PRO A 223 12.87 -22.12 8.11
CA PRO A 223 11.73 -21.40 7.54
C PRO A 223 10.52 -21.53 8.47
N VAL A 224 9.84 -20.41 8.77
CA VAL A 224 8.67 -20.40 9.66
C VAL A 224 7.43 -19.95 8.90
N TYR A 225 7.55 -18.89 8.09
CA TYR A 225 6.47 -18.36 7.28
C TYR A 225 6.97 -18.11 5.87
N ALA A 226 6.12 -18.38 4.88
CA ALA A 226 6.41 -18.17 3.48
C ALA A 226 5.17 -17.56 2.83
N PHE A 227 5.35 -16.52 2.04
CA PHE A 227 4.27 -15.74 1.47
C PHE A 227 4.46 -15.62 -0.04
N GLU A 228 3.37 -15.84 -0.77
CA GLU A 228 3.24 -15.52 -2.20
C GLU A 228 2.17 -14.45 -2.36
N VAL A 229 2.50 -13.40 -3.09
CA VAL A 229 1.60 -12.26 -3.33
C VAL A 229 1.10 -12.36 -4.76
N GLU A 230 -0.17 -12.73 -4.93
CA GLU A 230 -0.77 -13.02 -6.23
C GLU A 230 -1.84 -11.96 -6.54
N ILE A 231 -1.38 -10.84 -7.12
CA ILE A 231 -2.23 -9.70 -7.54
C ILE A 231 -2.63 -9.80 -9.01
N SER A 232 -1.65 -9.98 -9.90
CA SER A 232 -1.84 -10.12 -11.35
C SER A 232 -1.44 -11.50 -11.87
N THR A 233 -0.68 -12.26 -11.09
CA THR A 233 -0.18 -13.59 -11.41
C THR A 233 -1.15 -14.69 -10.96
N GLY A 234 -0.95 -15.90 -11.47
CA GLY A 234 -1.81 -17.05 -11.17
C GLY A 234 -1.39 -17.81 -9.91
N VAL A 235 -2.36 -18.01 -9.00
CA VAL A 235 -2.24 -18.74 -7.73
C VAL A 235 -1.54 -20.10 -7.82
N TRP A 236 -1.67 -20.80 -8.95
CA TRP A 236 -1.02 -22.10 -9.17
C TRP A 236 0.50 -22.03 -9.05
N SER A 237 1.11 -20.96 -9.58
CA SER A 237 2.57 -20.81 -9.58
C SER A 237 3.12 -20.56 -8.19
N GLY A 238 2.50 -19.66 -7.42
CA GLY A 238 2.84 -19.41 -6.02
C GLY A 238 2.62 -20.65 -5.15
N PHE A 239 1.51 -21.37 -5.34
CA PHE A 239 1.28 -22.64 -4.64
C PHE A 239 2.43 -23.63 -4.88
N GLY A 240 2.84 -23.83 -6.13
CA GLY A 240 3.93 -24.73 -6.49
C GLY A 240 5.26 -24.34 -5.84
N ARG A 241 5.59 -23.04 -5.79
CA ARG A 241 6.78 -22.54 -5.08
C ARG A 241 6.71 -22.85 -3.58
N LEU A 242 5.58 -22.58 -2.94
CA LEU A 242 5.37 -22.84 -1.51
C LEU A 242 5.37 -24.34 -1.14
N ALA A 243 4.89 -25.21 -2.04
CA ALA A 243 4.83 -26.66 -1.82
C ALA A 243 6.21 -27.31 -1.62
N THR A 244 7.29 -26.65 -2.06
CA THR A 244 8.68 -27.07 -1.80
C THR A 244 9.01 -27.13 -0.29
N LEU A 245 8.25 -26.41 0.55
CA LEU A 245 8.43 -26.36 1.99
C LEU A 245 7.61 -27.40 2.77
N ARG A 246 7.00 -28.39 2.09
CA ARG A 246 6.13 -29.41 2.71
C ARG A 246 6.83 -30.23 3.80
N ASP A 247 8.15 -30.38 3.73
CA ASP A 247 8.92 -31.18 4.70
C ASP A 247 9.36 -30.36 5.93
N TYR A 248 8.99 -29.08 6.00
CA TYR A 248 9.21 -28.19 7.14
C TYR A 248 7.88 -27.86 7.82
N ASP A 249 7.92 -27.49 9.10
CA ASP A 249 6.78 -26.87 9.82
C ASP A 249 6.60 -25.39 9.44
N THR A 250 6.69 -25.09 8.15
CA THR A 250 6.42 -23.76 7.59
C THR A 250 4.93 -23.57 7.39
N ARG A 251 4.44 -22.36 7.68
CA ARG A 251 3.09 -21.92 7.33
C ARG A 251 3.11 -21.16 5.99
N PRO A 252 2.60 -21.76 4.89
CA PRO A 252 2.51 -21.10 3.60
C PRO A 252 1.26 -20.22 3.50
N TYR A 253 1.43 -19.00 2.99
CA TYR A 253 0.36 -18.02 2.77
C TYR A 253 0.31 -17.63 1.30
N ILE A 254 -0.90 -17.55 0.76
CA ILE A 254 -1.15 -16.95 -0.55
C ILE A 254 -2.01 -15.71 -0.32
N VAL A 255 -1.45 -14.54 -0.65
CA VAL A 255 -2.10 -13.24 -0.52
C VAL A 255 -2.74 -12.89 -1.87
N THR A 256 -4.07 -12.95 -1.97
CA THR A 256 -4.79 -12.67 -3.21
C THR A 256 -6.24 -12.23 -2.95
N ASN A 257 -6.84 -11.47 -3.85
CA ASN A 257 -8.30 -11.23 -3.82
C ASN A 257 -9.09 -12.36 -4.49
N GLU A 258 -8.43 -13.32 -5.15
CA GLU A 258 -9.07 -14.38 -5.93
C GLU A 258 -9.32 -15.67 -5.13
N ASP A 259 -10.12 -15.60 -4.06
CA ASP A 259 -10.43 -16.75 -3.18
C ASP A 259 -10.91 -17.98 -3.98
N LYS A 260 -11.81 -17.79 -4.97
CA LYS A 260 -12.29 -18.89 -5.81
C LYS A 260 -11.16 -19.64 -6.51
N LYS A 261 -10.17 -18.92 -7.07
CA LYS A 261 -9.01 -19.55 -7.70
C LYS A 261 -8.14 -20.24 -6.66
N PHE A 262 -7.92 -19.61 -5.50
CA PHE A 262 -7.20 -20.25 -4.40
C PHE A 262 -7.84 -21.58 -3.99
N GLN A 263 -9.17 -21.61 -3.76
CA GLN A 263 -9.90 -22.84 -3.41
C GLN A 263 -9.76 -23.91 -4.50
N GLN A 264 -9.84 -23.53 -5.78
CA GLN A 264 -9.66 -24.44 -6.91
C GLN A 264 -8.26 -25.06 -6.96
N VAL A 265 -7.21 -24.28 -6.66
CA VAL A 265 -5.84 -24.78 -6.62
C VAL A 265 -5.66 -25.77 -5.46
N ILE A 266 -6.00 -25.37 -4.23
CA ILE A 266 -5.75 -26.22 -3.06
C ILE A 266 -6.59 -27.51 -3.06
N ALA A 267 -7.76 -27.50 -3.71
CA ALA A 267 -8.59 -28.70 -3.85
C ALA A 267 -7.91 -29.82 -4.64
N GLN A 268 -6.94 -29.48 -5.50
CA GLN A 268 -6.16 -30.46 -6.28
C GLN A 268 -5.05 -31.14 -5.47
N PHE A 269 -4.76 -30.65 -4.25
CA PHE A 269 -3.70 -31.15 -3.37
C PHE A 269 -4.23 -31.48 -1.96
N PRO A 270 -5.15 -32.45 -1.83
CA PRO A 270 -5.85 -32.75 -0.58
C PRO A 270 -4.93 -33.10 0.59
N GLU A 271 -3.74 -33.61 0.32
CA GLU A 271 -2.74 -34.01 1.31
C GLU A 271 -2.07 -32.84 2.04
N ILE A 272 -1.97 -31.67 1.40
CA ILE A 272 -1.32 -30.47 1.98
C ILE A 272 -2.24 -29.26 2.06
N LYS A 273 -3.45 -29.30 1.50
CA LYS A 273 -4.38 -28.15 1.47
C LYS A 273 -4.63 -27.49 2.83
N GLY A 274 -4.69 -28.29 3.90
CA GLY A 274 -4.96 -27.81 5.26
C GLY A 274 -3.86 -26.94 5.85
N ARG A 275 -2.70 -26.87 5.19
CA ARG A 275 -1.55 -26.04 5.60
C ARG A 275 -1.55 -24.66 4.98
N PHE A 276 -2.20 -24.48 3.83
CA PHE A 276 -2.19 -23.23 3.09
C PHE A 276 -3.21 -22.26 3.64
N ILE A 277 -2.76 -21.02 3.85
CA ILE A 277 -3.59 -19.96 4.41
C ILE A 277 -3.83 -18.92 3.33
N HIS A 278 -5.11 -18.63 3.08
CA HIS A 278 -5.50 -17.53 2.22
C HIS A 278 -5.56 -16.24 3.03
N LEU A 279 -4.96 -15.17 2.49
CA LEU A 279 -5.13 -13.81 2.97
C LEU A 279 -5.55 -12.91 1.81
N ILE A 280 -6.31 -11.86 2.12
CA ILE A 280 -6.51 -10.75 1.19
C ILE A 280 -5.50 -9.62 1.48
N PRO A 281 -5.08 -8.83 0.48
CA PRO A 281 -4.16 -7.70 0.65
C PRO A 281 -4.50 -6.76 1.83
N ASP A 282 -5.79 -6.41 1.98
CA ASP A 282 -6.27 -5.53 3.05
C ASP A 282 -5.94 -6.07 4.46
N GLN A 283 -6.01 -7.39 4.66
CA GLN A 283 -5.69 -8.00 5.96
C GLN A 283 -4.20 -7.82 6.32
N VAL A 284 -3.31 -7.86 5.33
CA VAL A 284 -1.89 -7.56 5.52
C VAL A 284 -1.70 -6.10 5.88
N GLY A 285 -2.41 -5.18 5.20
CA GLY A 285 -2.39 -3.75 5.51
C GLY A 285 -2.88 -3.42 6.92
N LEU A 286 -3.95 -4.07 7.38
CA LEU A 286 -4.48 -3.91 8.74
C LEU A 286 -3.51 -4.42 9.79
N LEU A 287 -2.94 -5.62 9.59
CA LEU A 287 -1.94 -6.18 10.50
C LEU A 287 -0.71 -5.27 10.58
N TYR A 288 -0.21 -4.80 9.45
CA TYR A 288 0.95 -3.92 9.39
C TYR A 288 0.78 -2.69 10.26
N SER A 289 -0.35 -1.98 10.18
CA SER A 289 -0.55 -0.82 11.05
C SER A 289 -0.79 -1.14 12.49
N ALA A 290 -1.46 -2.25 12.80
CA ALA A 290 -1.56 -2.68 14.19
C ALA A 290 -0.16 -2.84 14.81
N GLU A 291 0.78 -3.42 14.07
CA GLU A 291 2.18 -3.54 14.49
C GLU A 291 2.87 -2.17 14.62
N LYS A 292 2.74 -1.27 13.63
CA LYS A 292 3.33 0.08 13.70
C LYS A 292 2.77 0.91 14.87
N ASN A 293 1.46 0.86 15.10
CA ASN A 293 0.81 1.54 16.21
C ASN A 293 1.29 0.97 17.55
N LEU A 294 1.42 -0.35 17.67
CA LEU A 294 1.95 -0.98 18.88
C LEU A 294 3.39 -0.54 19.16
N ILE A 295 4.24 -0.42 18.14
CA ILE A 295 5.61 0.10 18.28
C ILE A 295 5.60 1.55 18.74
N ALA A 296 4.79 2.40 18.09
CA ALA A 296 4.67 3.82 18.47
C ALA A 296 4.25 3.95 19.95
N MET A 297 3.23 3.20 20.37
CA MET A 297 2.80 3.15 21.77
C MET A 297 3.94 2.67 22.67
N ARG A 298 4.66 1.61 22.32
CA ARG A 298 5.81 1.13 23.12
C ARG A 298 6.87 2.21 23.32
N HIS A 299 7.15 3.05 22.32
CA HIS A 299 8.03 4.21 22.49
C HIS A 299 7.44 5.26 23.44
N GLU A 300 6.16 5.60 23.32
CA GLU A 300 5.46 6.54 24.23
C GLU A 300 5.53 6.05 25.69
N PHE A 301 5.34 4.74 25.90
CA PHE A 301 5.44 4.10 27.21
C PHE A 301 6.87 3.78 27.65
N LYS A 302 7.90 4.07 26.85
CA LYS A 302 9.32 3.76 27.11
C LYS A 302 9.57 2.26 27.39
N LEU A 303 8.94 1.39 26.60
CA LEU A 303 9.05 -0.07 26.68
C LEU A 303 10.05 -0.68 25.67
N LEU A 304 10.70 0.16 24.86
CA LEU A 304 11.72 -0.20 23.86
C LEU A 304 12.98 0.64 24.09
#